data_AF-A0A8X6FLV0-F1
#
_entry.id   AF-A0A8X6FLV0-F1
#
_cell.length_a   1.000
_cell.length_b   1.000
_cell.length_c   1.000
_cell.angle_alpha   90.00
_cell.angle_beta   90.00
_cell.angle_gamma   90.00
#
_symmetry.space_group_name_H-M   'P 1'
#
loop_
_entity.id
_entity.type
_entity.pdbx_description
1 polymer ?
#
loop_
_entity_poly.entity_id
_entity_poly.type
_entity_poly.pdbx_seq_one_letter_code
_entity_poly.pdbx_strand_id
1 'polypeptide(L)'
;EIKLIHKYLHHQSVHLRMEVLSILCNSSKKSESLSKEELKLLMEFIVENLNIDSTAFQQLFLSQLRILFVRIRDSLVQEYRFKCKDAHLIPEHLLKSKNIHVQLNQPQLEFVNELAEIAVLNTFPGACFQRRRISLHVLNIIFDVFVVSPLGQKRKEKPSKFVKQVIQVAQLQGLWNFFNDGSLINIFPCIIDYTDEIRALTYDLMEFSTWPGIYNDLPSEIVITYGFELCSHPDYKSSEAGALLISLVYKKLYINNNMAKMGISFAIHFLSNIIERMESIEKNTMKVITPSKETMGYLLAFNIA
;
A
#
# COMPACT_ATOMS: atom_id res chain seq x y z
N GLU A 1 -11.98 -7.75 31.92
CA GLU A 1 -12.08 -8.02 30.46
C GLU A 1 -10.71 -8.25 29.82
N ILE A 2 -9.75 -7.32 29.93
CA ILE A 2 -8.38 -7.45 29.35
C ILE A 2 -7.67 -8.78 29.71
N LYS A 3 -7.74 -9.24 30.96
CA LYS A 3 -7.16 -10.54 31.37
C LYS A 3 -7.79 -11.75 30.67
N LEU A 4 -9.07 -11.67 30.33
CA LEU A 4 -9.79 -12.74 29.62
C LEU A 4 -9.41 -12.73 28.14
N ILE A 5 -9.32 -11.54 27.54
CA ILE A 5 -8.83 -11.30 26.18
C ILE A 5 -7.43 -11.91 26.02
N HIS A 6 -6.51 -11.62 26.94
CA HIS A 6 -5.16 -12.17 26.93
C HIS A 6 -5.14 -13.71 26.99
N LYS A 7 -6.06 -14.34 27.75
CA LYS A 7 -6.14 -15.80 27.85
C LYS A 7 -6.56 -16.46 26.53
N TYR A 8 -7.41 -15.80 25.75
CA TYR A 8 -7.94 -16.36 24.51
C TYR A 8 -7.19 -15.92 23.25
N LEU A 9 -6.24 -14.98 23.38
CA LEU A 9 -5.43 -14.46 22.27
C LEU A 9 -4.67 -15.56 21.53
N HIS A 10 -4.13 -16.53 22.29
CA HIS A 10 -3.36 -17.67 21.78
C HIS A 10 -4.16 -18.99 21.83
N HIS A 11 -5.49 -18.92 21.85
CA HIS A 11 -6.33 -20.11 21.95
C HIS A 11 -6.24 -20.95 20.67
N GLN A 12 -6.24 -22.29 20.81
CA GLN A 12 -6.15 -23.20 19.65
C GLN A 12 -7.32 -23.01 18.66
N SER A 13 -8.51 -22.75 19.20
CA SER A 13 -9.68 -22.40 18.37
C SER A 13 -9.50 -21.03 17.70
N VAL A 14 -9.35 -21.10 16.38
CA VAL A 14 -9.35 -19.97 15.45
C VAL A 14 -10.57 -19.07 15.62
N HIS A 15 -11.74 -19.65 15.91
CA HIS A 15 -12.99 -18.90 16.12
C HIS A 15 -12.93 -18.02 17.38
N LEU A 16 -12.47 -18.59 18.51
CA LEU A 16 -12.36 -17.84 19.76
C LEU A 16 -11.33 -16.70 19.64
N ARG A 17 -10.21 -16.96 18.94
CA ARG A 17 -9.22 -15.91 18.62
C ARG A 17 -9.84 -14.76 17.80
N MET A 18 -10.68 -15.07 16.82
CA MET A 18 -11.38 -14.05 16.03
C MET A 18 -12.43 -13.27 16.81
N GLU A 19 -13.17 -13.92 17.71
CA GLU A 19 -14.13 -13.21 18.58
C GLU A 19 -13.40 -12.21 19.48
N VAL A 20 -12.27 -12.61 20.06
CA VAL A 20 -11.43 -11.73 20.88
C VAL A 20 -10.92 -10.55 20.07
N LEU A 21 -10.42 -10.79 18.85
CA LEU A 21 -9.99 -9.72 17.94
C LEU A 21 -11.15 -8.77 17.63
N SER A 22 -12.33 -9.31 17.31
CA SER A 22 -13.51 -8.51 17.03
C SER A 22 -13.90 -7.62 18.21
N ILE A 23 -13.82 -8.13 19.44
CA ILE A 23 -14.08 -7.34 20.65
C ILE A 23 -13.06 -6.21 20.80
N LEU A 24 -11.76 -6.46 20.54
CA LEU A 24 -10.72 -5.44 20.61
C LEU A 24 -10.87 -4.36 19.52
N CYS A 25 -11.23 -4.75 18.30
CA CYS A 25 -11.35 -3.83 17.18
C CYS A 25 -12.61 -2.96 17.27
N ASN A 26 -13.70 -3.48 17.83
CA ASN A 26 -14.99 -2.78 17.92
C ASN A 26 -15.18 -2.08 19.28
N SER A 27 -15.83 -0.92 19.27
CA SER A 27 -16.36 -0.29 20.50
C SER A 27 -17.82 0.12 20.29
N SER A 28 -18.58 0.13 21.39
CA SER A 28 -19.93 0.71 21.45
C SER A 28 -19.98 2.17 20.99
N LYS A 29 -18.85 2.89 21.08
CA LYS A 29 -18.65 4.24 20.58
C LYS A 29 -17.64 4.19 19.43
N LYS A 30 -18.11 4.42 18.20
CA LYS A 30 -17.32 4.30 16.94
C LYS A 30 -16.02 5.12 16.88
N SER A 31 -15.79 6.07 17.80
CA SER A 31 -14.62 6.96 17.82
C SER A 31 -13.87 6.93 19.16
N GLU A 32 -14.12 5.93 20.00
CA GLU A 32 -13.37 5.76 21.26
C GLU A 32 -11.93 5.33 21.00
N SER A 33 -10.98 6.06 21.61
CA SER A 33 -9.55 5.75 21.54
C SER A 33 -9.23 4.42 22.20
N LEU A 34 -8.24 3.72 21.66
CA LEU A 34 -7.72 2.48 22.27
C LEU A 34 -6.75 2.79 23.40
N SER A 35 -6.76 1.96 24.45
CA SER A 35 -5.77 2.01 25.53
C SER A 35 -4.42 1.43 25.09
N LYS A 36 -3.36 1.74 25.83
CA LYS A 36 -2.01 1.20 25.54
C LYS A 36 -1.99 -0.33 25.65
N GLU A 37 -2.71 -0.88 26.61
CA GLU A 37 -2.82 -2.33 26.83
C GLU A 37 -3.56 -3.00 25.67
N GLU A 38 -4.63 -2.40 25.14
CA GLU A 38 -5.33 -2.92 23.98
C GLU A 38 -4.44 -2.91 22.73
N LEU A 39 -3.71 -1.82 22.49
CA LEU A 39 -2.77 -1.70 21.37
C LEU A 39 -1.66 -2.75 21.44
N LYS A 40 -1.13 -3.01 22.64
CA LYS A 40 -0.12 -4.06 22.85
C LYS A 40 -0.66 -5.45 22.50
N LEU A 41 -1.84 -5.80 23.01
CA LEU A 41 -2.48 -7.09 22.71
C LEU A 41 -2.79 -7.24 21.22
N LEU A 42 -3.24 -6.17 20.57
CA LEU A 42 -3.46 -6.13 19.13
C LEU A 42 -2.16 -6.37 18.36
N MET A 43 -1.06 -5.73 18.76
CA MET A 43 0.24 -5.92 18.10
C MET A 43 0.70 -7.38 18.19
N GLU A 44 0.69 -7.95 19.39
CA GLU A 44 1.04 -9.35 19.63
C GLU A 44 0.19 -10.29 18.77
N PHE A 45 -1.13 -10.11 18.78
CA PHE A 45 -2.04 -10.92 17.95
C PHE A 45 -1.75 -10.79 16.46
N ILE A 46 -1.55 -9.58 15.96
CA ILE A 46 -1.37 -9.33 14.53
C ILE A 46 -0.09 -10.00 14.04
N VAL A 47 1.02 -9.78 14.74
CA VAL A 47 2.34 -10.30 14.36
C VAL A 47 2.35 -11.83 14.34
N GLU A 48 1.72 -12.47 15.33
CA GLU A 48 1.62 -13.94 15.37
C GLU A 48 0.78 -14.52 14.23
N ASN A 49 -0.17 -13.75 13.70
CA ASN A 49 -1.11 -14.23 12.69
C ASN A 49 -0.77 -13.84 11.25
N LEU A 50 0.36 -13.17 11.02
CA LEU A 50 0.82 -12.81 9.67
C LEU A 50 1.08 -14.03 8.77
N ASN A 51 1.37 -15.21 9.35
CA ASN A 51 1.66 -16.42 8.58
C ASN A 51 0.54 -17.48 8.63
N ILE A 52 -0.68 -17.11 9.04
CA ILE A 52 -1.78 -18.09 9.09
C ILE A 52 -2.17 -18.51 7.67
N ASP A 53 -2.56 -19.76 7.48
CA ASP A 53 -2.87 -20.38 6.18
C ASP A 53 -4.37 -20.50 5.88
N SER A 54 -5.23 -20.33 6.89
CA SER A 54 -6.69 -20.39 6.74
C SER A 54 -7.26 -19.16 6.02
N THR A 55 -7.75 -19.34 4.79
CA THR A 55 -8.38 -18.26 3.99
C THR A 55 -9.56 -17.58 4.70
N ALA A 56 -10.44 -18.37 5.34
CA ALA A 56 -11.58 -17.83 6.07
C ALA A 56 -11.15 -16.94 7.23
N PHE A 57 -10.12 -17.36 7.97
CA PHE A 57 -9.56 -16.52 9.03
C PHE A 57 -8.92 -15.26 8.46
N GLN A 58 -8.11 -15.38 7.39
CA GLN A 58 -7.44 -14.23 6.78
C GLN A 58 -8.44 -13.16 6.34
N GLN A 59 -9.57 -13.54 5.72
CA GLN A 59 -10.61 -12.60 5.33
C GLN A 59 -11.20 -11.86 6.52
N LEU A 60 -11.56 -12.59 7.58
CA LEU A 60 -12.10 -11.99 8.80
C LEU A 60 -11.05 -11.11 9.49
N PHE A 61 -9.82 -11.59 9.59
CA PHE A 61 -8.68 -10.86 10.15
C PHE A 61 -8.47 -9.51 9.46
N LEU A 62 -8.32 -9.51 8.13
CA LEU A 62 -8.15 -8.30 7.34
C LEU A 62 -9.37 -7.36 7.46
N SER A 63 -10.59 -7.89 7.55
CA SER A 63 -11.79 -7.08 7.78
C SER A 63 -11.77 -6.36 9.14
N GLN A 64 -11.31 -7.04 10.20
CA GLN A 64 -11.19 -6.47 11.54
C GLN A 64 -10.07 -5.43 11.61
N LEU A 65 -8.95 -5.64 10.91
CA LEU A 65 -7.89 -4.64 10.81
C LEU A 65 -8.37 -3.36 10.14
N ARG A 66 -9.17 -3.46 9.08
CA ARG A 66 -9.80 -2.30 8.45
C ARG A 66 -10.70 -1.53 9.42
N ILE A 67 -11.50 -2.23 10.23
CA ILE A 67 -12.33 -1.61 11.27
C ILE A 67 -11.46 -0.92 12.32
N LEU A 68 -10.41 -1.59 12.80
CA LEU A 68 -9.46 -1.06 13.77
C LEU A 68 -8.79 0.23 13.27
N PHE A 69 -8.24 0.24 12.06
CA PHE A 69 -7.57 1.41 11.52
C PHE A 69 -8.54 2.57 11.29
N VAL A 70 -9.79 2.29 10.86
CA VAL A 70 -10.83 3.32 10.76
C VAL A 70 -11.16 3.91 12.14
N ARG A 71 -11.28 3.06 13.18
CA ARG A 71 -11.50 3.51 14.56
C ARG A 71 -10.35 4.39 15.05
N ILE A 72 -9.09 3.97 14.84
CA ILE A 72 -7.90 4.76 15.20
C ILE A 72 -7.92 6.12 14.48
N ARG A 73 -8.14 6.13 13.17
CA ARG A 73 -8.23 7.36 12.39
C ARG A 73 -9.31 8.29 12.94
N ASP A 74 -10.51 7.76 13.18
CA ASP A 74 -11.66 8.56 13.60
C ASP A 74 -11.51 9.06 15.04
N SER A 75 -10.88 8.29 15.94
CA SER A 75 -10.55 8.75 17.30
C SER A 75 -9.52 9.88 17.27
N LEU A 76 -8.46 9.76 16.46
CA LEU A 76 -7.45 10.80 16.30
C LEU A 76 -8.03 12.07 15.65
N VAL A 77 -8.93 11.92 14.67
CA VAL A 77 -9.65 13.05 14.08
C VAL A 77 -10.54 13.74 15.12
N GLN A 78 -11.24 12.97 15.95
CA GLN A 78 -12.07 13.52 17.01
C GLN A 78 -11.22 14.27 18.05
N GLU A 79 -10.09 13.69 18.47
CA GLU A 79 -9.13 14.32 19.37
C GLU A 79 -8.56 15.62 18.78
N TYR A 80 -8.13 15.58 17.52
CA TYR A 80 -7.66 16.77 16.80
C TYR A 80 -8.73 17.86 16.78
N ARG A 81 -9.99 17.50 16.48
CA ARG A 81 -11.12 18.45 16.50
C ARG A 81 -11.35 19.03 17.89
N PHE A 82 -11.20 18.27 18.96
CA PHE A 82 -11.36 18.80 20.31
C PHE A 82 -10.23 19.77 20.68
N LYS A 83 -8.98 19.40 20.37
CA LYS A 83 -7.81 20.24 20.66
C LYS A 83 -7.74 21.51 19.80
N CYS A 84 -8.27 21.44 18.58
CA CYS A 84 -8.28 22.57 17.63
C CYS A 84 -9.66 23.24 17.52
N LYS A 85 -10.58 23.05 18.47
CA LYS A 85 -11.86 23.79 18.50
C LYS A 85 -11.66 25.26 18.89
N ASP A 86 -10.62 25.56 19.68
CA ASP A 86 -10.30 26.91 20.15
C ASP A 86 -9.33 27.68 19.23
N ALA A 87 -8.68 26.98 18.29
CA ALA A 87 -7.85 27.57 17.25
C ALA A 87 -8.54 27.35 15.90
N HIS A 88 -8.97 28.42 15.23
CA HIS A 88 -9.42 28.34 13.84
C HIS A 88 -8.53 27.39 13.03
N LEU A 89 -9.14 26.54 12.18
CA LEU A 89 -8.49 25.60 11.24
C LEU A 89 -7.05 26.02 11.00
N ILE A 90 -6.10 25.35 11.69
CA ILE A 90 -4.70 25.76 11.61
C ILE A 90 -4.31 25.65 10.14
N PRO A 91 -4.01 26.77 9.46
CA PRO A 91 -3.60 26.73 8.08
C PRO A 91 -2.40 25.81 7.93
N GLU A 92 -2.35 25.07 6.83
CA GLU A 92 -1.30 24.07 6.55
C GLU A 92 0.13 24.63 6.70
N HIS A 93 0.33 25.93 6.42
CA HIS A 93 1.61 26.60 6.60
C HIS A 93 1.99 26.83 8.07
N LEU A 94 1.02 26.97 8.97
CA LEU A 94 1.25 27.16 10.41
C LEU A 94 1.60 25.84 11.13
N LEU A 95 1.08 24.71 10.65
CA LEU A 95 1.53 23.39 11.09
C LEU A 95 3.01 23.15 10.71
N LYS A 96 3.42 23.62 9.52
CA LYS A 96 4.82 23.53 9.06
C LYS A 96 5.74 24.54 9.77
N SER A 97 5.23 25.69 10.20
CA SER A 97 6.02 26.73 10.87
C SER A 97 6.16 26.47 12.38
N LYS A 98 6.74 25.33 12.78
CA LYS A 98 7.35 24.95 14.08
C LYS A 98 6.71 25.36 15.44
N ASN A 99 5.61 26.10 15.51
CA ASN A 99 5.12 26.73 16.75
C ASN A 99 3.75 26.23 17.20
N ILE A 100 3.18 25.21 16.55
CA ILE A 100 1.95 24.57 17.01
C ILE A 100 2.21 23.07 17.24
N HIS A 101 2.54 22.72 18.47
CA HIS A 101 2.65 21.33 18.92
C HIS A 101 1.26 20.77 19.23
N VAL A 102 0.53 20.33 18.19
CA VAL A 102 -0.65 19.47 18.42
C VAL A 102 -0.15 18.06 18.74
N GLN A 103 -0.15 17.69 20.02
CA GLN A 103 0.15 16.32 20.42
C GLN A 103 -1.15 15.51 20.39
N LEU A 104 -1.23 14.49 19.54
CA LEU A 104 -2.35 13.53 19.51
C LEU A 104 -2.00 12.29 20.35
N ASN A 105 -2.90 11.30 20.41
CA ASN A 105 -2.67 10.03 21.09
C ASN A 105 -1.46 9.29 20.50
N GLN A 106 -0.30 9.51 21.12
CA GLN A 106 1.00 9.02 20.67
C GLN A 106 1.05 7.48 20.51
N PRO A 107 0.57 6.67 21.47
CA PRO A 107 0.49 5.22 21.31
C PRO A 107 -0.25 4.76 20.06
N GLN A 108 -1.35 5.42 19.67
CA GLN A 108 -2.09 5.05 18.46
C GLN A 108 -1.31 5.39 17.19
N LEU A 109 -0.59 6.52 17.17
CA LEU A 109 0.27 6.90 16.05
C LEU A 109 1.42 5.88 15.88
N GLU A 110 2.10 5.57 16.99
CA GLU A 110 3.21 4.62 17.06
C GLU A 110 2.77 3.21 16.65
N PHE A 111 1.63 2.72 17.15
CA PHE A 111 1.09 1.41 16.79
C PHE A 111 0.91 1.25 15.27
N VAL A 112 0.31 2.23 14.59
CA VAL A 112 0.12 2.18 13.13
C VAL A 112 1.46 2.23 12.40
N ASN A 113 2.40 3.05 12.89
CA ASN A 113 3.73 3.16 12.30
C ASN A 113 4.52 1.85 12.42
N GLU A 114 4.61 1.31 13.63
CA GLU A 114 5.32 0.07 13.94
C GLU A 114 4.74 -1.11 13.15
N LEU A 115 3.40 -1.22 13.07
CA LEU A 115 2.78 -2.28 12.29
C LEU A 115 3.07 -2.16 10.79
N ALA A 116 3.11 -0.94 10.25
CA ALA A 116 3.50 -0.72 8.86
C ALA A 116 4.95 -1.15 8.63
N GLU A 117 5.88 -0.77 9.52
CA GLU A 117 7.30 -1.16 9.43
C GLU A 117 7.46 -2.68 9.50
N ILE A 118 6.77 -3.36 10.43
CA ILE A 118 6.76 -4.82 10.51
C ILE A 118 6.22 -5.44 9.22
N ALA A 119 5.13 -4.91 8.67
CA ALA A 119 4.56 -5.43 7.44
C ALA A 119 5.53 -5.26 6.25
N VAL A 120 6.22 -4.11 6.14
CA VAL A 120 7.29 -3.89 5.15
C VAL A 120 8.43 -4.87 5.33
N LEU A 121 8.91 -5.08 6.56
CA LEU A 121 10.00 -6.01 6.85
C LEU A 121 9.63 -7.46 6.49
N ASN A 122 8.33 -7.79 6.47
CA ASN A 122 7.84 -9.10 6.08
C ASN A 122 7.67 -9.28 4.55
N THR A 123 7.96 -8.25 3.73
CA THR A 123 7.94 -8.37 2.26
C THR A 123 9.27 -8.76 1.64
N PHE A 124 10.33 -8.92 2.44
CA PHE A 124 11.68 -9.24 1.96
C PHE A 124 11.74 -10.46 1.02
N PRO A 125 12.70 -10.49 0.06
CA PRO A 125 12.94 -11.66 -0.78
C PRO A 125 13.27 -12.90 0.08
N GLY A 126 12.51 -13.97 -0.06
CA GLY A 126 12.65 -15.20 0.75
C GLY A 126 11.68 -15.33 1.93
N ALA A 127 10.89 -14.28 2.26
CA ALA A 127 9.71 -14.45 3.10
C ALA A 127 8.77 -15.52 2.51
N CYS A 128 8.15 -16.33 3.37
CA CYS A 128 7.14 -17.28 2.92
C CYS A 128 5.92 -16.55 2.34
N PHE A 129 5.27 -17.20 1.37
CA PHE A 129 4.17 -16.61 0.61
C PHE A 129 3.08 -16.00 1.50
N GLN A 130 2.61 -16.72 2.54
CA GLN A 130 1.51 -16.22 3.39
C GLN A 130 1.90 -14.97 4.16
N ARG A 131 3.10 -14.94 4.74
CA ARG A 131 3.63 -13.78 5.44
C ARG A 131 3.72 -12.56 4.53
N ARG A 132 4.28 -12.72 3.32
CA ARG A 132 4.38 -11.62 2.34
C ARG A 132 2.98 -11.12 1.95
N ARG A 133 2.09 -12.05 1.58
CA ARG A 133 0.73 -11.76 1.13
C ARG A 133 -0.10 -11.02 2.16
N ILE A 134 -0.17 -11.53 3.39
CA ILE A 134 -0.92 -10.88 4.48
C ILE A 134 -0.31 -9.52 4.82
N SER A 135 1.02 -9.38 4.83
CA SER A 135 1.67 -8.11 5.09
C SER A 135 1.36 -7.06 4.01
N LEU A 136 1.37 -7.43 2.73
CA LEU A 136 0.95 -6.55 1.63
C LEU A 136 -0.53 -6.16 1.74
N HIS A 137 -1.42 -7.06 2.18
CA HIS A 137 -2.80 -6.69 2.47
C HIS A 137 -2.91 -5.70 3.63
N VAL A 138 -2.16 -5.91 4.72
CA VAL A 138 -2.12 -4.98 5.86
C VAL A 138 -1.67 -3.59 5.39
N LEU A 139 -0.59 -3.51 4.61
CA LEU A 139 -0.11 -2.25 4.02
C LEU A 139 -1.16 -1.61 3.13
N ASN A 140 -1.84 -2.37 2.29
CA ASN A 140 -2.95 -1.85 1.45
C ASN A 140 -4.09 -1.27 2.29
N ILE A 141 -4.45 -1.89 3.42
CA ILE A 141 -5.49 -1.36 4.30
C ILE A 141 -5.00 -0.08 5.00
N ILE A 142 -3.78 -0.06 5.54
CA ILE A 142 -3.18 1.14 6.15
C ILE A 142 -3.18 2.28 5.13
N PHE A 143 -2.69 2.01 3.92
CA PHE A 143 -2.60 2.99 2.87
C PHE A 143 -3.97 3.51 2.42
N ASP A 144 -4.96 2.62 2.28
CA ASP A 144 -6.32 3.06 1.96
C ASP A 144 -6.92 3.93 3.08
N VAL A 145 -6.77 3.55 4.34
CA VAL A 145 -7.38 4.27 5.46
C VAL A 145 -6.71 5.61 5.73
N PHE A 146 -5.38 5.66 5.67
CA PHE A 146 -4.57 6.82 6.07
C PHE A 146 -3.99 7.63 4.91
N VAL A 147 -4.12 7.20 3.64
CA VAL A 147 -3.62 7.96 2.48
C VAL A 147 -4.66 8.11 1.37
N VAL A 148 -5.15 7.02 0.76
CA VAL A 148 -6.05 7.09 -0.42
C VAL A 148 -7.44 7.60 -0.10
N SER A 149 -8.10 7.00 0.90
CA SER A 149 -9.44 7.45 1.31
C SER A 149 -9.43 8.95 1.64
N PRO A 150 -8.46 9.50 2.41
CA PRO A 150 -8.30 10.95 2.64
C PRO A 150 -8.13 11.81 1.39
N LEU A 151 -7.59 11.27 0.30
CA LEU A 151 -7.45 11.96 -1.00
C LEU A 151 -8.76 11.97 -1.81
N GLY A 152 -9.80 11.25 -1.37
CA GLY A 152 -11.12 11.24 -2.00
C GLY A 152 -11.25 10.34 -3.24
N GLN A 153 -10.29 9.45 -3.48
CA GLN A 153 -10.20 8.68 -4.72
C GLN A 153 -11.06 7.41 -4.74
N LYS A 154 -11.50 6.85 -3.59
CA LYS A 154 -12.14 5.52 -3.54
C LYS A 154 -13.47 5.39 -2.74
N ARG A 155 -14.02 6.44 -2.11
CA ARG A 155 -15.26 6.30 -1.27
C ARG A 155 -16.44 7.17 -1.73
N LYS A 156 -17.65 6.62 -1.60
CA LYS A 156 -18.95 7.33 -1.74
C LYS A 156 -19.18 8.40 -0.65
N GLU A 157 -18.53 8.25 0.50
CA GLU A 157 -18.58 9.22 1.61
C GLU A 157 -17.28 10.03 1.68
N LYS A 158 -17.40 11.35 1.70
CA LYS A 158 -16.24 12.25 1.82
C LYS A 158 -15.62 12.07 3.21
N PRO A 159 -14.31 11.73 3.30
CA PRO A 159 -13.62 11.69 4.58
C PRO A 159 -13.75 13.04 5.31
N SER A 160 -13.70 13.00 6.64
CA SER A 160 -13.59 14.23 7.42
C SER A 160 -12.44 15.08 6.89
N LYS A 161 -12.69 16.38 6.70
CA LYS A 161 -11.68 17.34 6.24
C LYS A 161 -10.43 17.38 7.12
N PHE A 162 -10.52 16.88 8.35
CA PHE A 162 -9.48 16.87 9.38
C PHE A 162 -8.52 15.68 9.30
N VAL A 163 -8.81 14.66 8.49
CA VAL A 163 -7.92 13.47 8.37
C VAL A 163 -6.55 13.88 7.84
N LYS A 164 -6.50 14.79 6.87
CA LYS A 164 -5.24 15.32 6.31
C LYS A 164 -4.36 15.96 7.38
N GLN A 165 -4.95 16.70 8.32
CA GLN A 165 -4.23 17.36 9.40
C GLN A 165 -3.68 16.34 10.41
N VAL A 166 -4.44 15.29 10.73
CA VAL A 166 -3.94 14.19 11.58
C VAL A 166 -2.71 13.54 10.95
N ILE A 167 -2.76 13.27 9.64
CA ILE A 167 -1.63 12.70 8.90
C ILE A 167 -0.42 13.65 8.95
N GLN A 168 -0.64 14.95 8.71
CA GLN A 168 0.43 15.95 8.78
C GLN A 168 1.07 16.03 10.18
N VAL A 169 0.26 15.98 11.25
CA VAL A 169 0.76 15.94 12.63
C VAL A 169 1.64 14.72 12.86
N ALA A 170 1.21 13.53 12.42
CA ALA A 170 2.02 12.32 12.52
C ALA A 170 3.34 12.44 11.74
N GLN A 171 3.30 12.96 10.51
CA GLN A 171 4.48 13.18 9.67
C GLN A 171 5.47 14.17 10.27
N LEU A 172 5.00 15.25 10.91
CA LEU A 172 5.85 16.20 11.63
C LEU A 172 6.58 15.57 12.83
N GLN A 173 6.05 14.47 13.37
CA GLN A 173 6.69 13.67 14.42
C GLN A 173 7.59 12.56 13.86
N GLY A 174 7.77 12.49 12.53
CA GLY A 174 8.54 11.44 11.87
C GLY A 174 7.77 10.13 11.64
N LEU A 175 6.49 10.07 12.00
CA LEU A 175 5.64 8.88 11.87
C LEU A 175 4.82 8.91 10.57
N TRP A 176 4.32 7.75 10.15
CA TRP A 176 3.41 7.58 9.00
C TRP A 176 4.03 8.01 7.66
N ASN A 177 5.35 7.93 7.58
CA ASN A 177 6.10 8.03 6.33
C ASN A 177 6.16 6.65 5.64
N PHE A 178 4.99 6.07 5.36
CA PHE A 178 4.82 4.63 5.01
C PHE A 178 5.57 4.17 3.75
N PHE A 179 5.85 5.07 2.81
CA PHE A 179 6.54 4.77 1.55
C PHE A 179 7.82 5.58 1.44
N ASN A 180 8.65 5.55 2.47
CA ASN A 180 10.01 6.07 2.35
C ASN A 180 10.88 5.11 1.52
N ASP A 181 12.06 5.60 1.17
CA ASP A 181 13.08 4.90 0.40
C ASP A 181 13.40 3.49 0.94
N GLY A 182 13.59 3.36 2.25
CA GLY A 182 13.86 2.07 2.90
C GLY A 182 12.69 1.08 2.79
N SER A 183 11.45 1.60 2.79
CA SER A 183 10.26 0.76 2.65
C SER A 183 10.12 0.22 1.23
N LEU A 184 10.39 1.07 0.24
CA LEU A 184 10.30 0.70 -1.17
C LEU A 184 11.34 -0.33 -1.58
N ILE A 185 12.53 -0.34 -0.97
CA ILE A 185 13.54 -1.39 -1.22
C ILE A 185 12.98 -2.79 -0.92
N ASN A 186 12.11 -2.93 0.08
CA ASN A 186 11.50 -4.21 0.44
C ASN A 186 10.22 -4.51 -0.36
N ILE A 187 9.43 -3.49 -0.69
CA ILE A 187 8.15 -3.66 -1.40
C ILE A 187 8.36 -3.84 -2.90
N PHE A 188 9.23 -3.04 -3.52
CA PHE A 188 9.41 -2.99 -4.98
C PHE A 188 9.76 -4.34 -5.60
N PRO A 189 10.65 -5.18 -5.03
CA PRO A 189 10.94 -6.51 -5.57
C PRO A 189 9.71 -7.43 -5.67
N CYS A 190 8.64 -7.15 -4.91
CA CYS A 190 7.40 -7.93 -4.99
C CYS A 190 6.64 -7.71 -6.31
N ILE A 191 6.93 -6.66 -7.09
CA ILE A 191 6.30 -6.45 -8.41
C ILE A 191 6.75 -7.49 -9.44
N ILE A 192 7.94 -8.07 -9.23
CA ILE A 192 8.50 -9.15 -10.04
C ILE A 192 8.44 -10.50 -9.33
N ASP A 193 7.62 -10.61 -8.28
CA ASP A 193 7.41 -11.87 -7.56
C ASP A 193 6.93 -12.97 -8.52
N TYR A 194 7.20 -14.23 -8.19
CA TYR A 194 6.75 -15.37 -9.00
C TYR A 194 5.22 -15.57 -8.95
N THR A 195 4.58 -15.16 -7.86
CA THR A 195 3.14 -15.31 -7.64
C THR A 195 2.38 -14.06 -8.10
N ASP A 196 1.32 -14.28 -8.88
CA ASP A 196 0.43 -13.25 -9.42
C ASP A 196 -0.23 -12.41 -8.34
N GLU A 197 -0.72 -13.05 -7.27
CA GLU A 197 -1.36 -12.35 -6.16
C GLU A 197 -0.43 -11.34 -5.48
N ILE A 198 0.83 -11.70 -5.26
CA ILE A 198 1.82 -10.78 -4.67
C ILE A 198 2.07 -9.59 -5.62
N ARG A 199 2.27 -9.86 -6.91
CA ARG A 199 2.47 -8.79 -7.91
C ARG A 199 1.29 -7.83 -7.94
N ALA A 200 0.06 -8.35 -7.95
CA ALA A 200 -1.16 -7.54 -7.97
C ALA A 200 -1.29 -6.67 -6.71
N LEU A 201 -1.08 -7.26 -5.52
CA LEU A 201 -1.13 -6.52 -4.25
C LEU A 201 -0.08 -5.41 -4.17
N THR A 202 1.12 -5.67 -4.69
CA THR A 202 2.18 -4.67 -4.77
C THR A 202 1.84 -3.57 -5.75
N TYR A 203 1.32 -3.91 -6.93
CA TYR A 203 0.89 -2.92 -7.93
C TYR A 203 -0.17 -1.98 -7.33
N ASP A 204 -1.22 -2.52 -6.72
CA ASP A 204 -2.29 -1.74 -6.08
C ASP A 204 -1.75 -0.81 -5.00
N LEU A 205 -0.81 -1.31 -4.18
CA LEU A 205 -0.20 -0.53 -3.12
C LEU A 205 0.62 0.64 -3.69
N MET A 206 1.40 0.36 -4.73
CA MET A 206 2.31 1.31 -5.33
C MET A 206 1.61 2.31 -6.22
N GLU A 207 0.55 1.95 -6.96
CA GLU A 207 -0.17 2.82 -7.90
C GLU A 207 -0.66 4.11 -7.25
N PHE A 208 -1.02 4.05 -5.96
CA PHE A 208 -1.56 5.20 -5.24
C PHE A 208 -0.54 5.87 -4.29
N SER A 209 0.65 5.30 -4.08
CA SER A 209 1.69 5.85 -3.18
C SER A 209 2.51 7.00 -3.79
N THR A 210 3.00 7.94 -2.98
CA THR A 210 3.99 8.92 -3.45
C THR A 210 5.38 8.28 -3.40
N TRP A 211 6.08 8.24 -4.54
CA TRP A 211 7.43 7.69 -4.60
C TRP A 211 8.44 8.77 -4.16
N PRO A 212 9.19 8.58 -3.06
CA PRO A 212 10.29 9.45 -2.67
C PRO A 212 11.41 9.49 -3.71
N GLY A 213 12.34 10.42 -3.48
CA GLY A 213 13.36 10.86 -4.42
C GLY A 213 14.31 9.79 -4.94
N ILE A 214 14.35 8.57 -4.38
CA ILE A 214 15.14 7.49 -4.99
C ILE A 214 14.75 7.25 -6.44
N TYR A 215 13.49 7.39 -6.85
CA TYR A 215 13.11 7.24 -8.26
C TYR A 215 13.34 8.50 -9.11
N ASN A 216 13.74 9.62 -8.50
CA ASN A 216 14.32 10.74 -9.24
C ASN A 216 15.79 10.46 -9.61
N ASP A 217 16.49 9.62 -8.82
CA ASP A 217 17.91 9.29 -8.99
C ASP A 217 18.16 7.90 -9.62
N LEU A 218 17.23 6.95 -9.45
CA LEU A 218 17.21 5.69 -10.21
C LEU A 218 16.82 6.07 -11.63
N PRO A 219 17.64 5.79 -12.67
CA PRO A 219 17.26 6.12 -14.02
C PRO A 219 15.96 5.38 -14.31
N SER A 220 14.87 6.12 -14.47
CA SER A 220 13.60 5.59 -14.99
C SER A 220 13.87 4.66 -16.19
N GLU A 221 14.87 5.00 -16.99
CA GLU A 221 15.43 4.21 -18.08
C GLU A 221 15.88 2.78 -17.70
N ILE A 222 16.55 2.56 -16.57
CA ILE A 222 16.95 1.21 -16.13
C ILE A 222 15.72 0.38 -15.80
N VAL A 223 14.79 0.95 -15.04
CA VAL A 223 13.54 0.25 -14.66
C VAL A 223 12.68 -0.04 -15.88
N ILE A 224 12.61 0.90 -16.82
CA ILE A 224 11.89 0.75 -18.08
C ILE A 224 12.55 -0.33 -18.96
N THR A 225 13.87 -0.29 -19.13
CA THR A 225 14.62 -1.27 -19.91
C THR A 225 14.40 -2.67 -19.36
N TYR A 226 14.53 -2.82 -18.04
CA TYR A 226 14.27 -4.08 -17.36
C TYR A 226 12.81 -4.54 -17.51
N GLY A 227 11.84 -3.63 -17.41
CA GLY A 227 10.43 -3.93 -17.67
C GLY A 227 10.18 -4.44 -19.08
N PHE A 228 10.87 -3.89 -20.08
CA PHE A 228 10.78 -4.34 -21.47
C PHE A 228 11.42 -5.71 -21.71
N GLU A 229 12.57 -5.97 -21.09
CA GLU A 229 13.20 -7.30 -21.10
C GLU A 229 12.25 -8.35 -20.52
N LEU A 230 11.61 -8.03 -19.39
CA LEU A 230 10.63 -8.89 -18.75
C LEU A 230 9.39 -9.13 -19.64
N CYS A 231 8.84 -8.09 -20.28
CA CYS A 231 7.70 -8.25 -21.21
C CYS A 231 8.00 -9.23 -22.35
N SER A 232 9.23 -9.22 -22.84
CA SER A 232 9.70 -10.08 -23.94
C SER A 232 10.04 -11.50 -23.48
N HIS A 233 10.00 -11.77 -22.17
CA HIS A 233 10.38 -13.05 -21.62
C HIS A 233 9.34 -14.13 -22.00
N PRO A 234 9.78 -15.35 -22.37
CA PRO A 234 8.87 -16.42 -22.82
C PRO A 234 7.98 -17.00 -21.69
N ASP A 235 8.37 -16.77 -20.43
CA ASP A 235 7.54 -17.12 -19.27
C ASP A 235 6.47 -16.07 -19.01
N TYR A 236 5.21 -16.52 -18.89
CA TYR A 236 4.06 -15.64 -18.67
C TYR A 236 4.23 -14.78 -17.42
N LYS A 237 4.81 -15.33 -16.34
CA LYS A 237 4.92 -14.62 -15.06
C LYS A 237 5.90 -13.46 -15.15
N SER A 238 7.05 -13.68 -15.78
CA SER A 238 8.00 -12.61 -16.11
C SER A 238 7.37 -11.58 -17.06
N SER A 239 6.63 -12.04 -18.07
CA SER A 239 5.95 -11.16 -19.03
C SER A 239 4.92 -10.25 -18.36
N GLU A 240 4.08 -10.81 -17.48
CA GLU A 240 3.10 -10.07 -16.68
C GLU A 240 3.77 -9.13 -15.65
N ALA A 241 4.85 -9.57 -15.01
CA ALA A 241 5.64 -8.72 -14.13
C ALA A 241 6.21 -7.49 -14.86
N GLY A 242 6.76 -7.70 -16.06
CA GLY A 242 7.24 -6.62 -16.92
C GLY A 242 6.12 -5.64 -17.28
N ALA A 243 4.93 -6.17 -17.60
CA ALA A 243 3.77 -5.36 -17.91
C ALA A 243 3.35 -4.47 -16.73
N LEU A 244 3.20 -5.05 -15.54
CA LEU A 244 2.86 -4.32 -14.31
C LEU A 244 3.89 -3.25 -13.98
N LEU A 245 5.19 -3.57 -14.12
CA LEU A 245 6.28 -2.63 -13.88
C LEU A 245 6.22 -1.42 -14.80
N ILE A 246 6.03 -1.66 -16.11
CA ILE A 246 5.89 -0.60 -17.12
C ILE A 246 4.66 0.25 -16.84
N SER A 247 3.50 -0.36 -16.61
CA SER A 247 2.26 0.38 -16.35
C SER A 247 2.38 1.23 -15.09
N LEU A 248 3.07 0.71 -14.06
CA LEU A 248 3.31 1.44 -12.82
C LEU A 248 4.20 2.66 -13.05
N VAL A 249 5.32 2.50 -13.76
CA VAL A 249 6.21 3.60 -14.13
C VAL A 249 5.46 4.64 -14.98
N TYR A 250 4.65 4.17 -15.94
CA TYR A 250 3.82 5.03 -16.79
C TYR A 250 2.87 5.90 -15.95
N LYS A 251 2.06 5.28 -15.08
CA LYS A 251 1.12 6.01 -14.22
C LYS A 251 1.83 6.97 -13.27
N LYS A 252 2.99 6.60 -12.74
CA LYS A 252 3.73 7.43 -11.77
C LYS A 252 4.45 8.61 -12.39
N LEU A 253 5.24 8.38 -13.42
CA LEU A 253 6.08 9.42 -14.00
C LEU A 253 5.33 10.32 -14.97
N TYR A 254 4.25 9.84 -15.58
CA TYR A 254 3.61 10.54 -16.70
C TYR A 254 2.20 11.05 -16.40
N ILE A 255 1.39 10.30 -15.65
CA ILE A 255 0.02 10.75 -15.31
C ILE A 255 0.03 11.67 -14.09
N ASN A 256 0.80 11.33 -13.05
CA ASN A 256 0.77 12.08 -11.78
C ASN A 256 1.76 13.25 -11.72
N ASN A 257 2.85 13.22 -12.51
CA ASN A 257 3.77 14.35 -12.65
C ASN A 257 3.47 15.07 -13.97
N ASN A 258 3.22 16.38 -13.94
CA ASN A 258 2.97 17.25 -15.11
C ASN A 258 4.21 17.40 -16.04
N MET A 259 4.88 16.30 -16.41
CA MET A 259 5.99 16.27 -17.37
C MET A 259 5.48 16.10 -18.80
N ALA A 260 4.54 16.98 -19.20
CA ALA A 260 3.80 16.89 -20.46
C ALA A 260 4.67 16.99 -21.74
N LYS A 261 5.88 17.57 -21.66
CA LYS A 261 6.77 17.73 -22.83
C LYS A 261 7.70 16.53 -23.08
N MET A 262 8.01 15.74 -22.05
CA MET A 262 8.86 14.53 -22.18
C MET A 262 8.01 13.26 -22.37
N GLY A 263 6.74 13.30 -21.94
CA GLY A 263 5.78 12.19 -22.06
C GLY A 263 5.35 11.84 -23.48
N ILE A 264 5.32 12.80 -24.41
CA ILE A 264 5.03 12.50 -25.82
C ILE A 264 6.19 11.73 -26.45
N SER A 265 7.43 12.13 -26.20
CA SER A 265 8.62 11.41 -26.70
C SER A 265 8.71 10.00 -26.13
N PHE A 266 8.46 9.81 -24.83
CA PHE A 266 8.46 8.48 -24.22
C PHE A 266 7.28 7.61 -24.67
N ALA A 267 6.05 8.12 -24.70
CA ALA A 267 4.91 7.36 -25.19
C ALA A 267 5.08 7.01 -26.68
N ILE A 268 5.63 7.92 -27.49
CA ILE A 268 6.02 7.63 -28.87
C ILE A 268 7.14 6.60 -28.91
N HIS A 269 8.17 6.66 -28.07
CA HIS A 269 9.27 5.69 -28.07
C HIS A 269 8.83 4.33 -27.52
N PHE A 270 7.89 4.30 -26.57
CA PHE A 270 7.24 3.13 -26.00
C PHE A 270 6.36 2.46 -27.04
N LEU A 271 5.47 3.23 -27.68
CA LEU A 271 4.63 2.76 -28.78
C LEU A 271 5.46 2.41 -30.02
N SER A 272 6.53 3.14 -30.33
CA SER A 272 7.45 2.85 -31.44
C SER A 272 8.26 1.60 -31.18
N ASN A 273 8.75 1.36 -29.95
CA ASN A 273 9.39 0.09 -29.59
C ASN A 273 8.40 -1.08 -29.65
N ILE A 274 7.14 -0.87 -29.24
CA ILE A 274 6.09 -1.88 -29.40
C ILE A 274 5.83 -2.14 -30.89
N ILE A 275 5.64 -1.11 -31.69
CA ILE A 275 5.34 -1.20 -33.13
C ILE A 275 6.52 -1.82 -33.89
N GLU A 276 7.76 -1.36 -33.69
CA GLU A 276 8.96 -1.93 -34.34
C GLU A 276 9.18 -3.40 -33.97
N ARG A 277 8.92 -3.78 -32.72
CA ARG A 277 9.01 -5.19 -32.30
C ARG A 277 7.85 -6.03 -32.83
N MET A 278 6.65 -5.48 -32.96
CA MET A 278 5.51 -6.15 -33.60
C MET A 278 5.72 -6.32 -35.11
N GLU A 279 6.24 -5.32 -35.81
CA GLU A 279 6.57 -5.37 -37.26
C GLU A 279 7.73 -6.33 -37.56
N SER A 280 8.73 -6.40 -36.68
CA SER A 280 9.83 -7.38 -36.73
C SER A 280 9.31 -8.83 -36.68
N ILE A 281 8.27 -9.09 -35.90
CA ILE A 281 7.64 -10.40 -35.76
C ILE A 281 6.73 -10.70 -36.96
N GLU A 282 5.97 -9.72 -37.48
CA GLU A 282 5.16 -9.87 -38.71
C GLU A 282 6.02 -10.23 -39.94
N LYS A 283 7.21 -9.65 -40.09
CA LYS A 283 8.13 -10.01 -41.18
C LYS A 283 8.67 -11.44 -41.07
N ASN A 284 8.73 -12.01 -39.86
CA ASN A 284 9.25 -13.36 -39.61
C ASN A 284 8.16 -14.45 -39.49
N THR A 285 6.88 -14.09 -39.30
CA THR A 285 5.80 -15.05 -39.07
C THR A 285 4.54 -14.70 -39.85
N MET A 286 4.59 -14.84 -41.18
CA MET A 286 3.39 -14.79 -42.04
C MET A 286 2.56 -16.09 -41.96
N LYS A 287 2.25 -16.56 -40.74
CA LYS A 287 1.27 -17.61 -40.45
C LYS A 287 0.94 -17.61 -38.95
N VAL A 288 -0.32 -17.28 -38.67
CA VAL A 288 -1.03 -17.34 -37.37
C VAL A 288 -0.80 -16.13 -36.46
N ILE A 289 -1.71 -15.16 -36.56
CA ILE A 289 -2.00 -14.18 -35.53
C ILE A 289 -2.62 -14.91 -34.33
N THR A 290 -1.76 -15.58 -33.58
CA THR A 290 -1.90 -15.76 -32.14
C THR A 290 -0.85 -14.84 -31.55
N PRO A 291 -1.15 -14.04 -30.49
CA PRO A 291 -0.11 -13.24 -29.86
C PRO A 291 1.04 -14.19 -29.51
N SER A 292 2.21 -13.99 -30.13
CA SER A 292 3.41 -14.72 -29.74
C SER A 292 3.62 -14.49 -28.24
N LYS A 293 4.16 -15.47 -27.50
CA LYS A 293 4.38 -15.32 -26.05
C LYS A 293 5.14 -14.01 -25.70
N GLU A 294 5.98 -13.56 -26.62
CA GLU A 294 6.79 -12.34 -26.54
C GLU A 294 6.00 -11.03 -26.68
N THR A 295 4.80 -11.04 -27.28
CA THR A 295 3.96 -9.84 -27.47
C THR A 295 2.87 -9.68 -26.39
N MET A 296 2.57 -10.74 -25.65
CA MET A 296 1.50 -10.75 -24.65
C MET A 296 1.76 -9.76 -23.50
N GLY A 297 3.00 -9.65 -23.01
CA GLY A 297 3.35 -8.70 -21.95
C GLY A 297 3.18 -7.25 -22.35
N TYR A 298 3.52 -6.90 -23.59
CA TYR A 298 3.33 -5.54 -24.12
C TYR A 298 1.84 -5.17 -24.24
N LEU A 299 1.02 -6.10 -24.76
CA LEU A 299 -0.43 -5.92 -24.84
C LEU A 299 -1.07 -5.79 -23.45
N LEU A 300 -0.58 -6.59 -22.48
CA LEU A 300 -1.02 -6.51 -21.09
C LEU A 300 -0.65 -5.16 -20.46
N ALA A 301 0.58 -4.67 -20.71
CA ALA A 301 1.05 -3.39 -20.19
C ALA A 301 0.16 -2.23 -20.70
N PHE A 302 -0.20 -2.27 -21.98
CA PHE A 302 -1.09 -1.28 -22.59
C PHE A 302 -2.53 -1.34 -22.03
N ASN A 303 -3.03 -2.53 -21.72
CA ASN A 303 -4.36 -2.69 -21.14
C ASN A 303 -4.42 -2.25 -19.66
N ILE A 304 -3.32 -2.38 -18.93
CA ILE A 304 -3.22 -2.00 -17.50
C ILE A 304 -2.92 -0.51 -17.32
N ALA A 305 -2.16 0.09 -18.26
CA ALA A 305 -1.75 1.50 -18.25
C ALA A 305 -2.96 2.46 -18.37
#